data_AF-A0A9E0RMS8-F1
#
_entry.id   AF-A0A9E0RMS8-F1
#
_cell.length_a   1.000
_cell.length_b   1.000
_cell.length_c   1.000
_cell.angle_alpha   90.00
_cell.angle_beta   90.00
_cell.angle_gamma   90.00
#
_symmetry.space_group_name_H-M   'P 1'
#
loop_
_entity.id
_entity.type
_entity.pdbx_description
1 polymer ?
#
loop_
_entity_poly.entity_id
_entity_poly.type
_entity_poly.pdbx_seq_one_letter_code
_entity_poly.pdbx_strand_id
1 'polypeptide(L)'
;MNKSHILYAMPHSLYSGRARSYLIKNHIPFEERSTGHESFKAEVLPKGKLATIPTLVTPEGEVIRDGGAIIEHFEAASGRPCQPPGACQQVISALFDVIGTDGLLRPAMHYRWNFPDDNLEFVRFHFLHSQRDVPERQDKTEAMMNRMRHAAMIFGVTEQSQAVVEALYLEFLDALNTHFEHYPYLLGWRPCIGDFGLLAPMYAHLGRDPYPARLMQQRAPAVYRWVERMNREDQDVPEFFSTGSDFLANDEVPETLIPVLKMLAEDFVPETLAAAELINNWLAEHQPESGTVAVGRLAEALGTADFTVRGETITALAQPHRFYLLQRVQDAVIALSDEKQTAVRSILAGCNMDRLLAAVLSRRIVRSENLEVWQ
;
A
#
# COMPACT_ATOMS: atom_id res chain seq x y z
N MET A 1 -33.60 -10.57 1.35
CA MET A 1 -32.18 -10.51 1.78
C MET A 1 -31.63 -9.20 1.25
N ASN A 2 -31.20 -8.28 2.11
CA ASN A 2 -30.45 -7.12 1.63
C ASN A 2 -29.19 -7.65 0.96
N LYS A 3 -28.95 -7.28 -0.31
CA LYS A 3 -27.72 -7.66 -0.99
C LYS A 3 -26.55 -7.03 -0.24
N SER A 4 -25.53 -7.83 0.06
CA SER A 4 -24.28 -7.38 0.68
C SER A 4 -23.29 -6.93 -0.40
N HIS A 5 -22.30 -6.12 -0.05
CA HIS A 5 -21.20 -5.80 -0.95
C HIS A 5 -20.47 -7.09 -1.37
N ILE A 6 -19.93 -7.13 -2.58
CA ILE A 6 -19.08 -8.25 -3.03
C ILE A 6 -17.67 -7.73 -3.26
N LEU A 7 -16.71 -8.22 -2.50
CA LEU A 7 -15.29 -7.93 -2.67
C LEU A 7 -14.65 -9.02 -3.55
N TYR A 8 -14.22 -8.66 -4.76
CA TYR A 8 -13.37 -9.53 -5.57
C TYR A 8 -11.91 -9.31 -5.17
N ALA A 9 -11.33 -10.33 -4.56
CA ALA A 9 -10.01 -10.26 -3.94
C ALA A 9 -9.36 -11.65 -3.88
N MET A 10 -8.08 -11.67 -3.48
CA MET A 10 -7.37 -12.89 -3.13
C MET A 10 -6.50 -12.64 -1.89
N PRO A 11 -6.23 -13.66 -1.05
CA PRO A 11 -5.39 -13.46 0.13
C PRO A 11 -3.93 -13.11 -0.16
N HIS A 12 -3.39 -13.53 -1.31
CA HIS A 12 -2.02 -13.25 -1.74
C HIS A 12 -1.84 -11.88 -2.42
N SER A 13 -2.93 -11.13 -2.65
CA SER A 13 -2.87 -9.81 -3.29
C SER A 13 -2.48 -8.74 -2.26
N LEU A 14 -1.40 -8.00 -2.56
CA LEU A 14 -0.91 -6.87 -1.76
C LEU A 14 -2.04 -5.90 -1.42
N TYR A 15 -2.69 -5.38 -2.45
CA TYR A 15 -3.71 -4.34 -2.31
C TYR A 15 -5.04 -4.85 -1.75
N SER A 16 -5.30 -6.15 -1.72
CA SER A 16 -6.57 -6.68 -1.21
C SER A 16 -6.64 -6.64 0.32
N GLY A 17 -5.51 -6.78 1.01
CA GLY A 17 -5.43 -6.76 2.48
C GLY A 17 -6.00 -5.47 3.09
N ARG A 18 -5.61 -4.31 2.53
CA ARG A 18 -6.07 -3.00 3.01
C ARG A 18 -7.58 -2.82 2.95
N ALA A 19 -8.21 -3.14 1.82
CA ALA A 19 -9.65 -2.99 1.64
C ALA A 19 -10.42 -3.97 2.54
N ARG A 20 -9.98 -5.23 2.61
CA ARG A 20 -10.60 -6.25 3.47
C ARG A 20 -10.54 -5.83 4.93
N SER A 21 -9.37 -5.42 5.41
CA SER A 21 -9.18 -4.98 6.79
C SER A 21 -10.06 -3.78 7.13
N TYR A 22 -10.15 -2.78 6.24
CA TYR A 22 -11.03 -1.63 6.44
C TYR A 22 -12.50 -2.04 6.59
N LEU A 23 -12.99 -2.91 5.70
CA LEU A 23 -14.37 -3.41 5.75
C LEU A 23 -14.65 -4.16 7.07
N ILE A 24 -13.72 -5.00 7.51
CA ILE A 24 -13.81 -5.74 8.78
C ILE A 24 -13.85 -4.76 9.97
N LYS A 25 -12.89 -3.84 10.06
CA LYS A 25 -12.77 -2.88 11.18
C LYS A 25 -13.92 -1.89 11.30
N ASN A 26 -14.58 -1.59 10.18
CA ASN A 26 -15.72 -0.68 10.15
C ASN A 26 -17.06 -1.42 10.09
N HIS A 27 -17.08 -2.73 10.37
CA HIS A 27 -18.31 -3.55 10.43
C HIS A 27 -19.15 -3.48 9.15
N ILE A 28 -18.51 -3.32 7.98
CA ILE A 28 -19.19 -3.24 6.69
C ILE A 28 -19.41 -4.66 6.18
N PRO A 29 -20.66 -5.15 6.04
CA PRO A 29 -20.91 -6.52 5.61
C PRO A 29 -20.54 -6.73 4.14
N PHE A 30 -19.70 -7.73 3.86
CA PHE A 30 -19.32 -8.11 2.51
C PHE A 30 -19.20 -9.63 2.34
N GLU A 31 -19.40 -10.10 1.11
CA GLU A 31 -19.01 -11.42 0.64
C GLU A 31 -17.70 -11.30 -0.15
N GLU A 32 -16.70 -12.14 0.14
CA GLU A 32 -15.48 -12.19 -0.67
C GLU A 32 -15.57 -13.27 -1.76
N ARG A 33 -15.24 -12.90 -3.01
CA ARG A 33 -15.16 -13.82 -4.15
C ARG A 33 -13.78 -13.81 -4.78
N SER A 34 -13.34 -14.98 -5.23
CA SER A 34 -12.12 -15.12 -6.03
C SER A 34 -12.29 -14.45 -7.40
N THR A 35 -11.18 -13.96 -7.97
CA THR A 35 -11.12 -13.51 -9.37
C THR A 35 -11.36 -14.63 -10.39
N GLY A 36 -11.29 -15.89 -9.95
CA GLY A 36 -11.66 -17.07 -10.74
C GLY A 36 -13.18 -17.25 -10.88
N HIS A 37 -13.99 -16.54 -10.08
CA HIS A 37 -15.44 -16.56 -10.17
C HIS A 37 -15.91 -16.00 -11.52
N GLU A 38 -16.94 -16.61 -12.11
CA GLU A 38 -17.37 -16.30 -13.49
C GLU A 38 -17.83 -14.85 -13.68
N SER A 39 -18.52 -14.30 -12.68
CA SER A 39 -18.98 -12.91 -12.68
C SER A 39 -17.85 -11.89 -12.69
N PHE A 40 -16.63 -12.23 -12.23
CA PHE A 40 -15.53 -11.27 -12.23
C PHE A 40 -15.19 -10.82 -13.65
N LYS A 41 -15.02 -11.79 -14.57
CA LYS A 41 -14.73 -11.46 -15.98
C LYS A 41 -15.97 -11.00 -16.74
N ALA A 42 -17.13 -11.58 -16.45
CA ALA A 42 -18.35 -11.30 -17.20
C ALA A 42 -18.97 -9.94 -16.86
N GLU A 43 -18.95 -9.56 -15.58
CA GLU A 43 -19.74 -8.42 -15.07
C GLU A 43 -18.88 -7.31 -14.47
N VAL A 44 -17.78 -7.67 -13.81
CA VAL A 44 -16.95 -6.71 -13.06
C VAL A 44 -15.88 -6.08 -13.94
N LEU A 45 -15.10 -6.89 -14.65
CA LEU A 45 -13.99 -6.44 -15.50
C LEU A 45 -14.41 -5.38 -16.55
N PRO A 46 -15.55 -5.50 -17.25
CA PRO A 46 -15.97 -4.47 -18.21
C PRO A 46 -16.16 -3.08 -17.59
N LYS A 47 -16.62 -3.02 -16.32
CA LYS A 47 -16.81 -1.77 -15.57
C LYS A 47 -15.56 -1.30 -14.83
N GLY A 48 -14.75 -2.25 -14.34
CA GLY A 48 -13.49 -1.99 -13.67
C GLY A 48 -12.35 -1.61 -14.63
N LYS A 49 -12.49 -1.89 -15.93
CA LYS A 49 -11.55 -1.60 -17.04
C LYS A 49 -10.22 -2.37 -16.99
N LEU A 50 -9.74 -2.70 -15.79
CA LEU A 50 -8.52 -3.45 -15.54
C LEU A 50 -8.81 -4.68 -14.68
N ALA A 51 -8.15 -5.79 -14.99
CA ALA A 51 -8.24 -7.03 -14.22
C ALA A 51 -7.31 -6.98 -12.97
N THR A 52 -7.40 -5.92 -12.18
CA THR A 52 -6.65 -5.75 -10.93
C THR A 52 -7.57 -5.93 -9.74
N ILE A 53 -7.04 -6.47 -8.65
CA ILE A 53 -7.75 -6.62 -7.37
C ILE A 53 -7.09 -5.78 -6.28
N PRO A 54 -7.87 -5.29 -5.31
CA PRO A 54 -9.29 -5.58 -5.07
C PRO A 54 -10.24 -4.83 -6.01
N THR A 55 -11.47 -5.33 -6.14
CA THR A 55 -12.60 -4.61 -6.76
C THR A 55 -13.87 -4.92 -5.99
N LEU A 56 -14.60 -3.89 -5.56
CA LEU A 56 -15.87 -4.02 -4.84
C LEU A 56 -17.04 -3.84 -5.80
N VAL A 57 -18.12 -4.58 -5.57
CA VAL A 57 -19.43 -4.35 -6.15
C VAL A 57 -20.41 -3.98 -5.06
N THR A 58 -21.09 -2.85 -5.19
CA THR A 58 -22.12 -2.41 -4.23
C THR A 58 -23.42 -3.19 -4.41
N PRO A 59 -24.35 -3.18 -3.44
CA PRO A 59 -25.68 -3.75 -3.59
C PRO A 59 -26.45 -3.21 -4.81
N GLU A 60 -26.16 -1.97 -5.19
CA GLU A 60 -26.73 -1.25 -6.34
C GLU A 60 -26.04 -1.61 -7.68
N GLY A 61 -24.94 -2.36 -7.65
CA GLY A 61 -24.21 -2.83 -8.84
C GLY A 61 -23.17 -1.85 -9.37
N GLU A 62 -22.79 -0.84 -8.57
CA GLU A 62 -21.63 0.01 -8.83
C GLU A 62 -20.35 -0.82 -8.64
N VAL A 63 -19.34 -0.58 -9.49
CA VAL A 63 -18.05 -1.26 -9.44
C VAL A 63 -16.97 -0.27 -9.05
N ILE A 64 -16.25 -0.55 -7.97
CA ILE A 64 -15.17 0.29 -7.44
C ILE A 64 -13.88 -0.52 -7.43
N ARG A 65 -12.97 -0.22 -8.36
CA ARG A 65 -11.62 -0.83 -8.41
C ARG A 65 -10.71 -0.19 -7.36
N ASP A 66 -9.60 -0.82 -7.01
CA ASP A 66 -8.55 -0.25 -6.15
C ASP A 66 -8.91 -0.14 -4.65
N GLY A 67 -7.96 -0.55 -3.80
CA GLY A 67 -8.18 -0.63 -2.36
C GLY A 67 -8.32 0.75 -1.69
N GLY A 68 -7.58 1.76 -2.17
CA GLY A 68 -7.68 3.13 -1.65
C GLY A 68 -9.01 3.78 -2.04
N ALA A 69 -9.49 3.56 -3.27
CA ALA A 69 -10.79 4.07 -3.70
C ALA A 69 -11.98 3.38 -3.00
N ILE A 70 -11.87 2.07 -2.70
CA ILE A 70 -12.87 1.37 -1.89
C ILE A 70 -12.94 1.99 -0.49
N ILE A 71 -11.80 2.23 0.15
CA ILE A 71 -11.75 2.87 1.47
C ILE A 71 -12.34 4.28 1.42
N GLU A 72 -11.94 5.11 0.44
CA GLU A 72 -12.44 6.47 0.30
C GLU A 72 -13.96 6.55 0.09
N HIS A 73 -14.56 5.61 -0.66
CA HIS A 73 -16.01 5.52 -0.84
C HIS A 73 -16.74 5.43 0.52
N PHE A 74 -16.26 4.57 1.41
CA PHE A 74 -16.88 4.39 2.71
C PHE A 74 -16.51 5.48 3.71
N GLU A 75 -15.25 5.96 3.72
CA GLU A 75 -14.83 7.07 4.58
C GLU A 75 -15.65 8.34 4.28
N ALA A 76 -15.82 8.68 3.00
CA ALA A 76 -16.62 9.84 2.59
C ALA A 76 -18.09 9.73 3.01
N ALA A 77 -18.66 8.52 2.97
CA ALA A 77 -20.05 8.28 3.36
C ALA A 77 -20.26 8.23 4.89
N SER A 78 -19.21 7.96 5.68
CA SER A 78 -19.29 7.73 7.13
C SER A 78 -18.69 8.83 7.99
N GLY A 79 -18.32 9.97 7.40
CA GLY A 79 -17.74 11.10 8.14
C GLY A 79 -16.26 10.93 8.48
N ARG A 80 -15.56 10.10 7.70
CA ARG A 80 -14.10 9.85 7.76
C ARG A 80 -13.61 9.33 9.12
N PRO A 81 -14.17 8.21 9.62
CA PRO A 81 -13.86 7.68 10.94
C PRO A 81 -12.38 7.33 11.15
N CYS A 82 -11.66 6.95 10.10
CA CYS A 82 -10.24 6.58 10.20
C CYS A 82 -9.30 7.73 9.86
N GLN A 83 -9.82 8.95 9.67
CA GLN A 83 -9.02 10.15 9.47
C GLN A 83 -8.81 10.89 10.80
N PRO A 84 -7.56 11.10 11.24
CA PRO A 84 -7.28 11.90 12.42
C PRO A 84 -7.74 13.36 12.24
N PRO A 85 -8.25 14.02 13.29
CA PRO A 85 -8.70 15.42 13.21
C PRO A 85 -7.55 16.43 13.20
N GLY A 86 -6.39 16.03 13.73
CA GLY A 86 -5.19 16.85 13.79
C GLY A 86 -4.41 16.85 12.47
N ALA A 87 -3.77 17.97 12.14
CA ALA A 87 -3.11 18.16 10.85
C ALA A 87 -1.84 17.30 10.71
N CYS A 88 -1.06 17.16 11.79
CA CYS A 88 0.16 16.36 11.82
C CYS A 88 -0.18 14.89 11.64
N GLN A 89 -1.09 14.38 12.47
CA GLN A 89 -1.57 13.00 12.39
C GLN A 89 -2.23 12.69 11.03
N GLN A 90 -3.03 13.62 10.47
CA GLN A 90 -3.63 13.44 9.16
C GLN A 90 -2.58 13.28 8.05
N VAL A 91 -1.54 14.13 8.05
CA VAL A 91 -0.45 14.07 7.06
C VAL A 91 0.37 12.78 7.22
N ILE A 92 0.69 12.38 8.46
CA ILE A 92 1.40 11.12 8.72
C ILE A 92 0.56 9.92 8.29
N SER A 93 -0.74 9.89 8.60
CA SER A 93 -1.68 8.85 8.15
C SER A 93 -1.68 8.75 6.62
N ALA A 94 -1.81 9.88 5.92
CA ALA A 94 -1.81 9.91 4.46
C ALA A 94 -0.45 9.47 3.88
N LEU A 95 0.66 9.82 4.52
CA LEU A 95 2.00 9.40 4.09
C LEU A 95 2.19 7.88 4.21
N PHE A 96 1.77 7.28 5.32
CA PHE A 96 1.80 5.81 5.48
C PHE A 96 0.92 5.10 4.45
N ASP A 97 -0.15 5.73 3.97
CA ASP A 97 -0.96 5.19 2.87
C ASP A 97 -0.16 5.07 1.57
N VAL A 98 0.63 6.11 1.23
CA VAL A 98 1.54 6.08 0.06
C VAL A 98 2.62 5.02 0.24
N ILE A 99 3.26 4.99 1.41
CA ILE A 99 4.36 4.08 1.73
C ILE A 99 3.89 2.62 1.69
N GLY A 100 2.74 2.32 2.29
CA GLY A 100 2.19 0.97 2.27
C GLY A 100 1.81 0.50 0.87
N THR A 101 1.35 1.42 0.02
CA THR A 101 0.98 1.08 -1.36
C THR A 101 2.19 0.79 -2.24
N ASP A 102 3.19 1.68 -2.24
CA ASP A 102 4.29 1.64 -3.22
C ASP A 102 5.71 1.68 -2.62
N GLY A 103 5.87 1.96 -1.33
CA GLY A 103 7.18 2.09 -0.67
C GLY A 103 7.79 0.77 -0.20
N LEU A 104 6.96 -0.20 0.20
CA LEU A 104 7.42 -1.53 0.66
C LEU A 104 7.32 -2.62 -0.42
N LEU A 105 7.14 -2.24 -1.69
CA LEU A 105 7.06 -3.20 -2.80
C LEU A 105 8.35 -4.01 -2.98
N ARG A 106 9.53 -3.38 -2.85
CA ARG A 106 10.82 -4.07 -2.96
C ARG A 106 10.98 -5.23 -1.98
N PRO A 107 10.89 -5.03 -0.65
CA PRO A 107 10.97 -6.16 0.29
C PRO A 107 9.83 -7.15 0.09
N ALA A 108 8.59 -6.71 -0.16
CA ALA A 108 7.47 -7.61 -0.42
C ALA A 108 7.73 -8.57 -1.59
N MET A 109 8.27 -8.06 -2.70
CA MET A 109 8.58 -8.86 -3.88
C MET A 109 9.82 -9.73 -3.68
N HIS A 110 10.86 -9.20 -3.04
CA HIS A 110 12.07 -9.96 -2.71
C HIS A 110 11.74 -11.18 -1.86
N TYR A 111 11.08 -10.97 -0.71
CA TYR A 111 10.80 -12.06 0.23
C TYR A 111 9.79 -13.08 -0.30
N ARG A 112 8.92 -12.71 -1.24
CA ARG A 112 8.02 -13.66 -1.91
C ARG A 112 8.77 -14.56 -2.89
N TRP A 113 9.58 -13.97 -3.76
CA TRP A 113 10.06 -14.64 -4.97
C TRP A 113 11.46 -15.25 -4.88
N ASN A 114 12.30 -14.79 -3.94
CA ASN A 114 13.69 -15.24 -3.82
C ASN A 114 13.91 -16.33 -2.75
N PHE A 115 12.84 -16.83 -2.13
CA PHE A 115 12.86 -17.94 -1.16
C PHE A 115 11.92 -19.07 -1.62
N PRO A 116 12.15 -19.68 -2.81
CA PRO A 116 11.24 -20.65 -3.39
C PRO A 116 11.09 -21.93 -2.57
N ASP A 117 12.15 -22.35 -1.86
CA ASP A 117 12.14 -23.57 -1.05
C ASP A 117 11.11 -23.51 0.09
N ASP A 118 10.86 -22.32 0.65
CA ASP A 118 9.84 -22.09 1.66
C ASP A 118 8.49 -21.68 1.04
N ASN A 119 8.49 -20.82 0.02
CA ASN A 119 7.29 -20.10 -0.39
C ASN A 119 6.54 -20.70 -1.59
N LEU A 120 7.23 -21.43 -2.48
CA LEU A 120 6.69 -21.69 -3.82
C LEU A 120 5.38 -22.47 -3.78
N GLU A 121 5.29 -23.52 -2.97
CA GLU A 121 4.08 -24.34 -2.83
C GLU A 121 2.89 -23.51 -2.31
N PHE A 122 3.13 -22.73 -1.25
CA PHE A 122 2.12 -21.87 -0.62
C PHE A 122 1.60 -20.81 -1.60
N VAL A 123 2.49 -20.11 -2.29
CA VAL A 123 2.13 -19.07 -3.26
C VAL A 123 1.39 -19.69 -4.44
N ARG A 124 1.88 -20.82 -4.97
CA ARG A 124 1.25 -21.54 -6.09
C ARG A 124 -0.18 -21.97 -5.77
N PHE A 125 -0.45 -22.45 -4.56
CA PHE A 125 -1.81 -22.76 -4.12
C PHE A 125 -2.73 -21.54 -4.30
N HIS A 126 -2.32 -20.37 -3.82
CA HIS A 126 -3.17 -19.18 -3.89
C HIS A 126 -3.31 -18.61 -5.31
N PHE A 127 -2.28 -18.67 -6.15
CA PHE A 127 -2.39 -18.28 -7.56
C PHE A 127 -3.27 -19.24 -8.36
N LEU A 128 -3.23 -20.54 -8.08
CA LEU A 128 -4.09 -21.53 -8.73
C LEU A 128 -5.57 -21.25 -8.47
N HIS A 129 -5.92 -20.90 -7.22
CA HIS A 129 -7.30 -20.61 -6.80
C HIS A 129 -7.78 -19.20 -7.19
N SER A 130 -6.91 -18.35 -7.77
CA SER A 130 -7.33 -17.10 -8.42
C SER A 130 -7.73 -17.31 -9.88
N GLN A 131 -7.43 -18.49 -10.45
CA GLN A 131 -7.83 -18.88 -11.78
C GLN A 131 -9.21 -19.55 -11.77
N ARG A 132 -9.93 -19.44 -12.89
CA ARG A 132 -11.15 -20.22 -13.11
C ARG A 132 -10.79 -21.70 -13.20
N ASP A 133 -11.69 -22.57 -12.77
CA ASP A 133 -11.53 -24.02 -12.90
C ASP A 133 -11.76 -24.48 -14.35
N VAL A 134 -10.70 -24.36 -15.17
CA VAL A 134 -10.65 -24.78 -16.57
C VAL A 134 -9.38 -25.61 -16.81
N PRO A 135 -9.31 -26.46 -17.85
CA PRO A 135 -8.17 -27.35 -18.08
C PRO A 135 -6.81 -26.63 -18.10
N GLU A 136 -6.73 -25.41 -18.62
CA GLU A 136 -5.46 -24.66 -18.72
C GLU A 136 -5.11 -23.86 -17.45
N ARG A 137 -5.82 -24.05 -16.33
CA ARG A 137 -5.61 -23.24 -15.11
C ARG A 137 -4.20 -23.38 -14.54
N GLN A 138 -3.57 -24.55 -14.70
CA GLN A 138 -2.20 -24.79 -14.26
C GLN A 138 -1.21 -23.94 -15.06
N ASP A 139 -1.25 -24.00 -16.40
CA ASP A 139 -0.36 -23.22 -17.26
C ASP A 139 -0.54 -21.70 -17.07
N LYS A 140 -1.78 -21.24 -16.91
CA LYS A 140 -2.10 -19.84 -16.60
C LYS A 140 -1.51 -19.40 -15.26
N THR A 141 -1.51 -20.30 -14.27
CA THR A 141 -0.93 -20.06 -12.93
C THR A 141 0.57 -19.87 -13.04
N GLU A 142 1.28 -20.78 -13.71
CA GLU A 142 2.73 -20.69 -13.89
C GLU A 142 3.13 -19.45 -14.69
N ALA A 143 2.40 -19.14 -15.78
CA ALA A 143 2.65 -17.94 -16.57
C ALA A 143 2.47 -16.65 -15.75
N MET A 144 1.44 -16.59 -14.90
CA MET A 144 1.21 -15.44 -14.02
C MET A 144 2.31 -15.33 -12.96
N MET A 145 2.69 -16.42 -12.31
CA MET A 145 3.74 -16.44 -11.30
C MET A 145 5.09 -16.02 -11.89
N ASN A 146 5.46 -16.53 -13.07
CA ASN A 146 6.69 -16.14 -13.76
C ASN A 146 6.69 -14.65 -14.14
N ARG A 147 5.55 -14.11 -14.58
CA ARG A 147 5.41 -12.68 -14.83
C ARG A 147 5.62 -11.85 -13.55
N MET A 148 5.07 -12.28 -12.41
CA MET A 148 5.23 -11.58 -11.14
C MET A 148 6.67 -11.67 -10.61
N ARG A 149 7.33 -12.82 -10.77
CA ARG A 149 8.77 -12.96 -10.48
C ARG A 149 9.61 -12.01 -11.33
N HIS A 150 9.31 -11.88 -12.63
CA HIS A 150 9.99 -10.92 -13.50
C HIS A 150 9.72 -9.46 -13.08
N ALA A 151 8.49 -9.15 -12.65
CA ALA A 151 8.16 -7.82 -12.14
C ALA A 151 8.96 -7.43 -10.88
N ALA A 152 9.37 -8.40 -10.04
CA ALA A 152 10.24 -8.13 -8.90
C ALA A 152 11.55 -7.43 -9.32
N MET A 153 12.15 -7.86 -10.44
CA MET A 153 13.37 -7.25 -10.98
C MET A 153 13.13 -5.82 -11.47
N ILE A 154 11.96 -5.57 -12.06
CA ILE A 154 11.54 -4.23 -12.53
C ILE A 154 11.39 -3.25 -11.36
N PHE A 155 11.06 -3.76 -10.16
CA PHE A 155 11.04 -2.96 -8.93
C PHE A 155 12.41 -2.80 -8.27
N GLY A 156 13.50 -3.21 -8.92
CA GLY A 156 14.85 -3.05 -8.40
C GLY A 156 15.28 -4.13 -7.42
N VAL A 157 14.64 -5.31 -7.42
CA VAL A 157 15.12 -6.50 -6.70
C VAL A 157 16.05 -7.30 -7.62
N THR A 158 17.35 -7.13 -7.44
CA THR A 158 18.43 -7.81 -8.18
C THR A 158 19.38 -8.48 -7.20
N GLU A 159 20.28 -9.36 -7.65
CA GLU A 159 21.32 -9.96 -6.79
C GLU A 159 22.14 -8.90 -6.03
N GLN A 160 22.42 -7.76 -6.67
CA GLN A 160 23.17 -6.65 -6.06
C GLN A 160 22.38 -5.96 -4.95
N SER A 161 21.07 -5.76 -5.13
CA SER A 161 20.26 -4.99 -4.17
C SER A 161 19.67 -5.81 -3.03
N GLN A 162 19.75 -7.15 -3.05
CA GLN A 162 19.12 -8.00 -2.03
C GLN A 162 19.60 -7.65 -0.62
N ALA A 163 20.91 -7.55 -0.41
CA ALA A 163 21.48 -7.30 0.91
C ALA A 163 21.00 -5.97 1.51
N VAL A 164 20.93 -4.89 0.71
CA VAL A 164 20.43 -3.59 1.20
C VAL A 164 18.91 -3.63 1.45
N VAL A 165 18.15 -4.33 0.61
CA VAL A 165 16.69 -4.53 0.80
C VAL A 165 16.40 -5.30 2.08
N GLU A 166 17.15 -6.37 2.35
CA GLU A 166 17.03 -7.16 3.58
C GLU A 166 17.39 -6.32 4.81
N ALA A 167 18.53 -5.62 4.79
CA ALA A 167 18.97 -4.77 5.91
C ALA A 167 17.92 -3.70 6.26
N LEU A 168 17.42 -2.98 5.26
CA LEU A 168 16.40 -1.95 5.46
C LEU A 168 15.10 -2.52 6.02
N TYR A 169 14.64 -3.65 5.50
CA TYR A 169 13.42 -4.28 6.00
C TYR A 169 13.56 -4.76 7.44
N LEU A 170 14.71 -5.35 7.79
CA LEU A 170 14.98 -5.85 9.14
C LEU A 170 15.06 -4.71 10.17
N GLU A 171 15.72 -3.62 9.82
CA GLU A 171 15.79 -2.42 10.68
C GLU A 171 14.44 -1.70 10.77
N PHE A 172 13.67 -1.68 9.69
CA PHE A 172 12.28 -1.21 9.70
C PHE A 172 11.40 -2.06 10.63
N LEU A 173 11.52 -3.39 10.58
CA LEU A 173 10.80 -4.29 11.49
C LEU A 173 11.15 -4.02 12.96
N ASP A 174 12.42 -3.81 13.29
CA ASP A 174 12.85 -3.52 14.66
C ASP A 174 12.25 -2.19 15.17
N ALA A 175 12.30 -1.14 14.34
CA ALA A 175 11.72 0.15 14.67
C ALA A 175 10.20 0.06 14.83
N LEU A 176 9.51 -0.62 13.90
CA LEU A 176 8.06 -0.77 13.94
C LEU A 176 7.61 -1.66 15.11
N ASN A 177 8.40 -2.69 15.45
CA ASN A 177 8.14 -3.52 16.63
C ASN A 177 8.19 -2.68 17.90
N THR A 178 9.22 -1.85 18.05
CA THR A 178 9.33 -0.92 19.18
C THR A 178 8.12 0.00 19.28
N HIS A 179 7.63 0.52 18.14
CA HIS A 179 6.42 1.33 18.12
C HIS A 179 5.18 0.54 18.58
N PHE A 180 4.98 -0.66 18.05
CA PHE A 180 3.81 -1.49 18.39
C PHE A 180 3.85 -2.16 19.77
N GLU A 181 4.97 -2.12 20.47
CA GLU A 181 5.03 -2.43 21.91
C GLU A 181 4.39 -1.33 22.77
N HIS A 182 4.30 -0.09 22.25
CA HIS A 182 3.76 1.06 22.99
C HIS A 182 2.33 1.40 22.59
N TYR A 183 2.00 1.27 21.31
CA TYR A 183 0.68 1.59 20.78
C TYR A 183 0.19 0.48 19.87
N PRO A 184 -1.09 0.10 19.91
CA PRO A 184 -1.57 -0.94 19.03
C PRO A 184 -1.62 -0.48 17.57
N TYR A 185 -1.78 0.82 17.25
CA TYR A 185 -1.85 1.33 15.87
C TYR A 185 -0.90 2.52 15.68
N LEU A 186 -0.66 2.90 14.43
CA LEU A 186 0.35 3.93 14.08
C LEU A 186 0.20 5.24 14.87
N LEU A 187 -1.05 5.64 15.17
CA LEU A 187 -1.37 6.92 15.80
C LEU A 187 -2.10 6.76 17.14
N GLY A 188 -1.92 5.62 17.82
CA GLY A 188 -2.49 5.36 19.14
C GLY A 188 -3.38 4.12 19.16
N TRP A 189 -4.64 4.29 19.57
CA TRP A 189 -5.51 3.18 19.95
C TRP A 189 -6.55 2.78 18.91
N ARG A 190 -6.50 3.41 17.72
CA ARG A 190 -7.41 3.17 16.62
C ARG A 190 -6.66 3.15 15.29
N PRO A 191 -7.02 2.30 14.31
CA PRO A 191 -6.38 2.33 13.00
C PRO A 191 -6.72 3.63 12.25
N CYS A 192 -5.71 4.24 11.64
CA CYS A 192 -5.88 5.33 10.68
C CYS A 192 -5.81 4.81 9.23
N ILE A 193 -6.04 5.68 8.24
CA ILE A 193 -5.84 5.33 6.81
C ILE A 193 -4.44 4.77 6.54
N GLY A 194 -3.43 5.30 7.24
CA GLY A 194 -2.06 4.82 7.18
C GLY A 194 -1.89 3.36 7.61
N ASP A 195 -2.62 2.91 8.65
CA ASP A 195 -2.56 1.52 9.11
C ASP A 195 -3.07 0.58 8.01
N PHE A 196 -4.19 0.92 7.36
CA PHE A 196 -4.74 0.13 6.27
C PHE A 196 -3.79 0.10 5.07
N GLY A 197 -3.20 1.23 4.69
CA GLY A 197 -2.20 1.29 3.64
C GLY A 197 -0.99 0.40 3.94
N LEU A 198 -0.38 0.57 5.12
CA LEU A 198 0.78 -0.19 5.56
C LEU A 198 0.51 -1.71 5.62
N LEU A 199 -0.72 -2.10 5.98
CA LEU A 199 -1.10 -3.51 6.06
C LEU A 199 -0.97 -4.23 4.73
N ALA A 200 -1.12 -3.55 3.59
CA ALA A 200 -1.13 -4.20 2.28
C ALA A 200 0.09 -5.13 2.03
N PRO A 201 1.34 -4.65 2.05
CA PRO A 201 2.53 -5.48 1.91
C PRO A 201 2.78 -6.32 3.17
N MET A 202 2.53 -5.76 4.35
CA MET A 202 2.81 -6.37 5.64
C MET A 202 1.96 -7.62 5.92
N TYR A 203 0.75 -7.68 5.38
CA TYR A 203 -0.12 -8.85 5.43
C TYR A 203 0.19 -9.81 4.28
N ALA A 204 0.00 -9.36 3.04
CA ALA A 204 -0.18 -10.31 1.94
C ALA A 204 1.10 -11.03 1.53
N HIS A 205 2.25 -10.36 1.63
CA HIS A 205 3.56 -10.91 1.25
C HIS A 205 4.38 -11.20 2.51
N LEU A 206 4.57 -10.18 3.35
CA LEU A 206 5.53 -10.24 4.45
C LEU A 206 5.01 -11.01 5.68
N GLY A 207 3.69 -11.02 5.90
CA GLY A 207 3.06 -11.67 7.06
C GLY A 207 2.35 -12.98 6.76
N ARG A 208 2.24 -13.37 5.48
CA ARG A 208 1.57 -14.61 5.02
C ARG A 208 2.51 -15.60 4.36
N ASP A 209 3.46 -15.14 3.55
CA ASP A 209 4.35 -16.07 2.86
C ASP A 209 5.26 -16.75 3.92
N PRO A 210 5.48 -18.08 3.84
CA PRO A 210 6.10 -18.85 4.92
C PRO A 210 7.43 -18.29 5.44
N TYR A 211 8.34 -17.90 4.54
CA TYR A 211 9.66 -17.39 4.93
C TYR A 211 9.57 -16.05 5.68
N PRO A 212 9.02 -14.95 5.09
CA PRO A 212 8.99 -13.67 5.79
C PRO A 212 8.04 -13.68 7.00
N ALA A 213 6.97 -14.49 7.00
CA ALA A 213 6.09 -14.61 8.16
C ALA A 213 6.83 -15.19 9.37
N ARG A 214 7.61 -16.27 9.17
CA ARG A 214 8.46 -16.86 10.22
C ARG A 214 9.49 -15.86 10.73
N LEU A 215 10.11 -15.10 9.83
CA LEU A 215 11.07 -14.06 10.18
C LEU A 215 10.42 -12.94 11.02
N MET A 216 9.24 -12.46 10.62
CA MET A 216 8.48 -11.44 11.37
C MET A 216 8.08 -11.95 12.75
N GLN A 217 7.58 -13.19 12.86
CA GLN A 217 7.22 -13.81 14.14
C GLN A 217 8.40 -13.91 15.10
N GLN A 218 9.61 -14.21 14.60
CA GLN A 218 10.80 -14.39 15.42
C GLN A 218 11.44 -13.05 15.84
N ARG A 219 11.44 -12.06 14.94
CA ARG A 219 12.15 -10.79 15.15
C ARG A 219 11.27 -9.67 15.69
N ALA A 220 10.02 -9.60 15.23
CA ALA A 220 9.12 -8.48 15.44
C ALA A 220 7.70 -8.94 15.84
N PRO A 221 7.55 -9.60 17.00
CA PRO A 221 6.28 -10.17 17.44
C PRO A 221 5.16 -9.13 17.60
N ALA A 222 5.46 -7.90 18.01
CA ALA A 222 4.46 -6.83 18.11
C ALA A 222 3.94 -6.40 16.73
N VAL A 223 4.80 -6.42 15.70
CA VAL A 223 4.39 -6.22 14.30
C VAL A 223 3.49 -7.35 13.83
N TYR A 224 3.84 -8.61 14.12
CA TYR A 224 3.01 -9.74 13.75
C TYR A 224 1.63 -9.67 14.45
N ARG A 225 1.59 -9.31 15.73
CA ARG A 225 0.35 -9.06 16.47
C ARG A 225 -0.50 -7.95 15.85
N TRP A 226 0.12 -6.85 15.41
CA TRP A 226 -0.59 -5.79 14.66
C TRP A 226 -1.20 -6.32 13.35
N VAL A 227 -0.47 -7.15 12.59
CA VAL A 227 -1.02 -7.76 11.36
C VAL A 227 -2.25 -8.63 11.65
N GLU A 228 -2.21 -9.45 12.71
CA GLU A 228 -3.36 -10.26 13.14
C GLU A 228 -4.55 -9.38 13.53
N ARG A 229 -4.29 -8.40 14.41
CA ARG A 229 -5.29 -7.48 14.95
C ARG A 229 -5.93 -6.61 13.87
N MET A 230 -5.19 -6.20 12.83
CA MET A 230 -5.75 -5.47 11.68
C MET A 230 -6.76 -6.31 10.88
N ASN A 231 -6.73 -7.65 10.99
CA ASN A 231 -7.69 -8.55 10.34
C ASN A 231 -8.83 -8.98 11.28
N ARG A 232 -8.99 -8.32 12.43
CA ARG A 232 -10.09 -8.56 13.37
C ARG A 232 -11.03 -7.37 13.44
N GLU A 233 -12.29 -7.67 13.71
CA GLU A 233 -13.35 -6.68 13.87
C GLU A 233 -13.17 -5.86 15.17
N ASP A 234 -12.85 -6.54 16.27
CA ASP A 234 -12.58 -5.91 17.56
C ASP A 234 -11.21 -5.22 17.62
N GLN A 235 -10.96 -4.51 18.73
CA GLN A 235 -9.68 -3.83 18.92
C GLN A 235 -8.52 -4.82 19.03
N ASP A 236 -8.71 -6.03 19.59
CA ASP A 236 -7.75 -7.15 19.79
C ASP A 236 -6.39 -6.82 20.46
N VAL A 237 -6.43 -6.13 21.61
CA VAL A 237 -5.24 -5.62 22.32
C VAL A 237 -4.97 -6.29 23.68
N PRO A 238 -5.06 -7.62 23.83
CA PRO A 238 -4.88 -8.27 25.14
C PRO A 238 -3.48 -8.07 25.75
N GLU A 239 -2.49 -7.68 24.94
CA GLU A 239 -1.13 -7.34 25.37
C GLU A 239 -1.03 -5.98 26.10
N PHE A 240 -2.08 -5.14 26.05
CA PHE A 240 -2.11 -3.81 26.66
C PHE A 240 -3.03 -3.76 27.89
N PHE A 241 -2.45 -3.53 29.07
CA PHE A 241 -3.21 -3.50 30.34
C PHE A 241 -3.85 -2.13 30.66
N SER A 242 -3.35 -1.06 30.04
CA SER A 242 -3.88 0.30 30.17
C SER A 242 -4.40 0.76 28.81
N THR A 243 -5.64 0.40 28.49
CA THR A 243 -6.21 0.60 27.15
C THR A 243 -6.72 2.02 26.91
N GLY A 244 -6.45 2.56 25.73
CA GLY A 244 -7.15 3.71 25.16
C GLY A 244 -8.10 3.28 24.02
N SER A 245 -8.82 4.24 23.44
CA SER A 245 -9.84 3.97 22.40
C SER A 245 -9.76 4.87 21.17
N ASP A 246 -8.89 5.88 21.16
CA ASP A 246 -8.83 6.89 20.10
C ASP A 246 -7.40 7.19 19.67
N PHE A 247 -7.24 8.06 18.67
CA PHE A 247 -5.95 8.64 18.32
C PHE A 247 -5.33 9.39 19.52
N LEU A 248 -4.01 9.57 19.51
CA LEU A 248 -3.36 10.38 20.54
C LEU A 248 -3.90 11.80 20.53
N ALA A 249 -4.10 12.37 21.72
CA ALA A 249 -4.63 13.71 21.88
C ALA A 249 -3.66 14.78 21.34
N ASN A 250 -4.16 16.01 21.19
CA ASN A 250 -3.34 17.19 20.85
C ASN A 250 -2.56 17.07 19.52
N ASP A 251 -3.06 16.27 18.56
CA ASP A 251 -2.39 16.07 17.26
C ASP A 251 -0.97 15.46 17.41
N GLU A 252 -0.74 14.73 18.50
CA GLU A 252 0.57 14.15 18.81
C GLU A 252 0.91 13.00 17.85
N VAL A 253 2.06 13.10 17.18
CA VAL A 253 2.66 11.98 16.45
C VAL A 253 3.57 11.24 17.43
N PRO A 254 3.37 9.92 17.67
CA PRO A 254 4.17 9.17 18.63
C PRO A 254 5.67 9.30 18.36
N GLU A 255 6.48 9.60 19.39
CA GLU A 255 7.94 9.71 19.25
C GLU A 255 8.56 8.40 18.72
N THR A 256 7.98 7.25 19.10
CA THR A 256 8.39 5.92 18.63
C THR A 256 8.16 5.69 17.14
N LEU A 257 7.36 6.52 16.47
CA LEU A 257 7.10 6.45 15.03
C LEU A 257 8.16 7.21 14.21
N ILE A 258 8.92 8.13 14.83
CA ILE A 258 9.97 8.89 14.15
C ILE A 258 11.08 7.97 13.61
N PRO A 259 11.64 7.01 14.39
CA PRO A 259 12.60 6.04 13.87
C PRO A 259 12.06 5.18 12.72
N VAL A 260 10.77 4.81 12.77
CA VAL A 260 10.11 4.05 11.71
C VAL A 260 10.11 4.82 10.40
N LEU A 261 9.70 6.09 10.44
CA LEU A 261 9.68 6.96 9.27
C LEU A 261 11.09 7.24 8.76
N LYS A 262 12.09 7.44 9.63
CA LYS A 262 13.50 7.60 9.19
C LYS A 262 14.01 6.38 8.43
N MET A 263 13.69 5.17 8.90
CA MET A 263 14.06 3.95 8.19
C MET A 263 13.42 3.85 6.82
N LEU A 264 12.14 4.20 6.72
CA LEU A 264 11.44 4.25 5.43
C LEU A 264 11.98 5.35 4.52
N ALA A 265 12.50 6.45 5.07
CA ALA A 265 13.01 7.57 4.28
C ALA A 265 14.28 7.21 3.49
N GLU A 266 15.09 6.27 4.01
CA GLU A 266 16.38 5.86 3.43
C GLU A 266 16.28 5.47 1.95
N ASP A 267 15.19 4.81 1.55
CA ASP A 267 14.98 4.37 0.18
C ASP A 267 13.74 4.99 -0.48
N PHE A 268 12.65 5.23 0.27
CA PHE A 268 11.42 5.79 -0.26
C PHE A 268 11.60 7.21 -0.82
N VAL A 269 12.34 8.07 -0.11
CA VAL A 269 12.56 9.46 -0.51
C VAL A 269 13.42 9.57 -1.78
N PRO A 270 14.64 8.99 -1.84
CA PRO A 270 15.45 9.08 -3.05
C PRO A 270 14.77 8.43 -4.26
N GLU A 271 14.10 7.29 -4.09
CA GLU A 271 13.35 6.65 -5.18
C GLU A 271 12.22 7.54 -5.70
N THR A 272 11.46 8.17 -4.80
CA THR A 272 10.35 9.06 -5.19
C THR A 272 10.83 10.30 -5.91
N LEU A 273 11.98 10.87 -5.53
CA LEU A 273 12.55 12.01 -6.21
C LEU A 273 13.04 11.65 -7.62
N ALA A 274 13.75 10.53 -7.76
CA ALA A 274 14.22 10.05 -9.06
C ALA A 274 13.04 9.72 -10.00
N ALA A 275 11.99 9.09 -9.48
CA ALA A 275 10.78 8.82 -10.23
C ALA A 275 10.07 10.12 -10.66
N ALA A 276 9.99 11.14 -9.78
CA ALA A 276 9.35 12.41 -10.11
C ALA A 276 10.08 13.13 -11.25
N GLU A 277 11.42 13.13 -11.21
CA GLU A 277 12.25 13.72 -12.26
C GLU A 277 12.03 13.02 -13.61
N LEU A 278 12.11 11.68 -13.65
CA LEU A 278 11.88 10.91 -14.87
C LEU A 278 10.49 11.18 -15.45
N ILE A 279 9.45 11.11 -14.62
CA ILE A 279 8.06 11.31 -15.06
C ILE A 279 7.85 12.74 -15.57
N ASN A 280 8.44 13.74 -14.91
CA ASN A 280 8.35 15.13 -15.37
C ASN A 280 9.05 15.37 -16.70
N ASN A 281 10.21 14.74 -16.92
CA ASN A 281 10.89 14.79 -18.22
C ASN A 281 10.03 14.13 -19.30
N TRP A 282 9.45 12.96 -19.00
CA TRP A 282 8.54 12.27 -19.91
C TRP A 282 7.30 13.13 -20.25
N LEU A 283 6.67 13.75 -19.25
CA LEU A 283 5.51 14.63 -19.42
C LEU A 283 5.83 15.88 -20.27
N ALA A 284 7.03 16.43 -20.14
CA ALA A 284 7.49 17.58 -20.92
C ALA A 284 7.68 17.22 -22.40
N GLU A 285 8.20 16.02 -22.67
CA GLU A 285 8.44 15.51 -24.03
C GLU A 285 7.16 15.03 -24.73
N HIS A 286 6.33 14.24 -24.04
CA HIS A 286 5.20 13.54 -24.66
C HIS A 286 3.90 14.33 -24.59
N GLN A 287 3.76 15.23 -23.60
CA GLN A 287 2.60 16.11 -23.41
C GLN A 287 1.24 15.40 -23.59
N PRO A 288 0.97 14.29 -22.87
CA PRO A 288 -0.24 13.50 -23.08
C PRO A 288 -1.50 14.36 -22.93
N GLU A 289 -2.57 14.06 -23.67
CA GLU A 289 -3.83 14.78 -23.50
C GLU A 289 -4.47 14.52 -22.13
N SER A 290 -5.31 15.44 -21.67
CA SER A 290 -6.10 15.24 -20.45
C SER A 290 -7.05 14.04 -20.65
N GLY A 291 -7.11 13.13 -19.69
CA GLY A 291 -7.84 11.88 -19.80
C GLY A 291 -7.01 10.69 -20.31
N THR A 292 -5.76 10.89 -20.74
CA THR A 292 -4.87 9.77 -21.10
C THR A 292 -4.57 8.90 -19.87
N VAL A 293 -4.65 7.57 -20.04
CA VAL A 293 -4.48 6.60 -18.96
C VAL A 293 -3.06 6.60 -18.40
N ALA A 294 -2.95 6.69 -17.07
CA ALA A 294 -1.69 6.76 -16.33
C ALA A 294 -1.43 5.53 -15.44
N VAL A 295 -2.25 4.47 -15.57
CA VAL A 295 -2.17 3.27 -14.72
C VAL A 295 -1.87 1.97 -15.47
N GLY A 296 -0.98 1.18 -14.86
CA GLY A 296 -0.75 -0.22 -15.19
C GLY A 296 -0.35 -0.43 -16.65
N ARG A 297 -0.77 -1.56 -17.22
CA ARG A 297 -0.43 -1.95 -18.61
C ARG A 297 -1.13 -1.13 -19.70
N LEU A 298 -2.06 -0.24 -19.33
CA LEU A 298 -2.77 0.62 -20.27
C LEU A 298 -2.07 1.97 -20.43
N ALA A 299 -1.18 2.32 -19.50
CA ALA A 299 -0.33 3.49 -19.61
C ALA A 299 0.84 3.23 -20.56
N GLU A 300 1.35 4.31 -21.14
CA GLU A 300 2.63 4.31 -21.83
C GLU A 300 3.77 3.99 -20.85
N ALA A 301 4.78 3.26 -21.35
CA ALA A 301 5.92 2.88 -20.53
C ALA A 301 6.83 4.09 -20.28
N LEU A 302 6.89 4.55 -19.03
CA LEU A 302 7.68 5.71 -18.63
C LEU A 302 9.18 5.39 -18.48
N GLY A 303 9.50 4.12 -18.22
CA GLY A 303 10.86 3.65 -17.98
C GLY A 303 11.23 3.56 -16.51
N THR A 304 12.53 3.42 -16.26
CA THR A 304 13.10 3.22 -14.93
C THR A 304 13.94 4.42 -14.51
N ALA A 305 13.98 4.69 -13.21
CA ALA A 305 14.83 5.71 -12.61
C ALA A 305 15.89 5.07 -11.70
N ASP A 306 17.07 5.67 -11.68
CA ASP A 306 18.18 5.26 -10.82
C ASP A 306 18.21 6.13 -9.56
N PHE A 307 18.46 5.49 -8.42
CA PHE A 307 18.64 6.16 -7.13
C PHE A 307 19.66 5.39 -6.29
N THR A 308 20.25 6.04 -5.29
CA THR A 308 21.30 5.42 -4.45
C THR A 308 20.81 5.25 -3.03
N VAL A 309 21.05 4.06 -2.47
CA VAL A 309 20.70 3.71 -1.09
C VAL A 309 21.89 3.02 -0.46
N ARG A 310 22.42 3.59 0.64
CA ARG A 310 23.58 3.05 1.37
C ARG A 310 24.80 2.71 0.48
N GLY A 311 25.02 3.50 -0.57
CA GLY A 311 26.12 3.33 -1.53
C GLY A 311 25.82 2.39 -2.70
N GLU A 312 24.67 1.70 -2.70
CA GLU A 312 24.22 0.86 -3.81
C GLU A 312 23.29 1.64 -4.74
N THR A 313 23.54 1.54 -6.05
CA THR A 313 22.62 2.08 -7.06
C THR A 313 21.52 1.07 -7.34
N ILE A 314 20.27 1.51 -7.25
CA ILE A 314 19.07 0.73 -7.55
C ILE A 314 18.35 1.39 -8.72
N THR A 315 17.99 0.58 -9.72
CA THR A 315 17.15 0.97 -10.86
C THR A 315 15.76 0.39 -10.68
N ALA A 316 14.71 1.22 -10.69
CA ALA A 316 13.33 0.76 -10.54
C ALA A 316 12.35 1.51 -11.44
N LEU A 317 11.23 0.87 -11.77
CA LEU A 317 10.15 1.49 -12.55
C LEU A 317 9.61 2.74 -11.85
N ALA A 318 9.52 3.85 -12.59
CA ALA A 318 8.84 5.04 -12.10
C ALA A 318 7.32 4.86 -12.20
N GLN A 319 6.65 4.76 -11.05
CA GLN A 319 5.23 4.45 -10.97
C GLN A 319 4.38 5.73 -10.77
N PRO A 320 3.53 6.14 -11.73
CA PRO A 320 2.65 7.30 -11.58
C PRO A 320 1.68 7.17 -10.40
N HIS A 321 1.26 5.94 -10.09
CA HIS A 321 0.31 5.68 -9.02
C HIS A 321 0.79 6.21 -7.65
N ARG A 322 2.11 6.17 -7.39
CA ARG A 322 2.70 6.78 -6.18
C ARG A 322 2.33 8.26 -6.07
N PHE A 323 2.39 8.99 -7.17
CA PHE A 323 2.11 10.43 -7.22
C PHE A 323 0.61 10.74 -7.15
N TYR A 324 -0.25 9.84 -7.63
CA TYR A 324 -1.70 9.93 -7.43
C TYR A 324 -2.10 9.94 -5.95
N LEU A 325 -1.38 9.19 -5.10
CA LEU A 325 -1.58 9.22 -3.65
C LEU A 325 -0.78 10.35 -2.99
N LEU A 326 0.48 10.56 -3.38
CA LEU A 326 1.35 11.59 -2.79
C LEU A 326 0.80 13.01 -2.97
N GLN A 327 0.14 13.31 -4.09
CA GLN A 327 -0.51 14.61 -4.27
C GLN A 327 -1.55 14.90 -3.18
N ARG A 328 -2.20 13.88 -2.59
CA ARG A 328 -3.15 14.07 -1.49
C ARG A 328 -2.45 14.50 -0.20
N VAL A 329 -1.24 13.97 0.05
CA VAL A 329 -0.38 14.40 1.16
C VAL A 329 0.02 15.86 0.95
N GLN A 330 0.47 16.20 -0.26
CA GLN A 330 0.89 17.56 -0.63
C GLN A 330 -0.27 18.55 -0.53
N ASP A 331 -1.44 18.22 -1.07
CA ASP A 331 -2.66 19.04 -0.98
C ASP A 331 -3.10 19.23 0.46
N ALA A 332 -3.05 18.18 1.28
CA ALA A 332 -3.38 18.25 2.69
C ALA A 332 -2.48 19.25 3.43
N VAL A 333 -1.18 19.33 3.10
CA VAL A 333 -0.28 20.34 3.65
C VAL A 333 -0.60 21.74 3.12
N ILE A 334 -0.79 21.89 1.80
CA ILE A 334 -1.05 23.19 1.15
C ILE A 334 -2.33 23.84 1.69
N ALA A 335 -3.34 23.03 2.04
CA ALA A 335 -4.62 23.52 2.57
C ALA A 335 -4.55 24.03 4.03
N LEU A 336 -3.44 23.81 4.74
CA LEU A 336 -3.28 24.25 6.12
C LEU A 336 -2.90 25.72 6.24
N SER A 337 -3.21 26.34 7.38
CA SER A 337 -2.64 27.62 7.80
C SER A 337 -1.13 27.55 7.98
N ASP A 338 -0.42 28.66 7.83
CA ASP A 338 1.04 28.76 7.95
C ASP A 338 1.62 28.13 9.24
N GLU A 339 0.95 28.32 10.38
CA GLU A 339 1.34 27.73 11.66
C GLU A 339 1.35 26.19 11.60
N LYS A 340 0.24 25.60 11.14
CA LYS A 340 0.09 24.16 10.95
C LYS A 340 1.02 23.61 9.86
N GLN A 341 1.24 24.34 8.77
CA GLN A 341 2.24 23.95 7.77
C GLN A 341 3.64 23.86 8.37
N THR A 342 4.01 24.83 9.21
CA THR A 342 5.31 24.83 9.90
C THR A 342 5.47 23.63 10.82
N ALA A 343 4.44 23.31 11.60
CA ALA A 343 4.42 22.14 12.48
C ALA A 343 4.60 20.82 11.68
N VAL A 344 3.83 20.63 10.62
CA VAL A 344 3.92 19.43 9.76
C VAL A 344 5.31 19.33 9.11
N ARG A 345 5.83 20.42 8.54
CA ARG A 345 7.16 20.44 7.93
C ARG A 345 8.26 20.10 8.94
N SER A 346 8.13 20.57 10.18
CA SER A 346 9.07 20.24 11.25
C SER A 346 9.08 18.73 11.56
N ILE A 347 7.92 18.09 11.65
CA ILE A 347 7.81 16.64 11.87
C ILE A 347 8.39 15.87 10.69
N LEU A 348 8.03 16.23 9.45
CA LEU A 348 8.54 15.56 8.25
C LEU A 348 10.07 15.71 8.13
N ALA A 349 10.62 16.89 8.42
CA ALA A 349 12.06 17.11 8.43
C ALA A 349 12.74 16.28 9.53
N GLY A 350 12.13 16.19 10.71
CA GLY A 350 12.57 15.31 11.80
C GLY A 350 12.60 13.82 11.42
N CYS A 351 11.84 13.44 10.38
CA CYS A 351 11.77 12.09 9.83
C CYS A 351 12.55 11.90 8.51
N ASN A 352 13.27 12.92 8.03
CA ASN A 352 13.92 12.95 6.70
C ASN A 352 12.95 12.81 5.50
N MET A 353 11.68 13.17 5.67
CA MET A 353 10.60 13.01 4.69
C MET A 353 10.16 14.33 4.02
N ASP A 354 10.67 15.47 4.46
CA ASP A 354 10.25 16.81 4.01
C ASP A 354 10.40 17.02 2.49
N ARG A 355 11.43 16.41 1.89
CA ARG A 355 11.68 16.50 0.44
C ARG A 355 10.56 15.93 -0.41
N LEU A 356 9.70 15.06 0.13
CA LEU A 356 8.53 14.54 -0.58
C LEU A 356 7.51 15.63 -0.91
N LEU A 357 7.49 16.73 -0.16
CA LEU A 357 6.62 17.87 -0.47
C LEU A 357 7.06 18.62 -1.74
N ALA A 358 8.31 18.44 -2.17
CA ALA A 358 8.84 19.00 -3.41
C ALA A 358 8.81 18.01 -4.59
N ALA A 359 8.53 16.73 -4.34
CA ALA A 359 8.39 15.69 -5.36
C ALA A 359 7.02 15.77 -6.05
N VAL A 360 6.76 16.90 -6.72
CA VAL A 360 5.50 17.21 -7.38
C VAL A 360 5.63 16.94 -8.88
N LEU A 361 4.60 16.32 -9.48
CA LEU A 361 4.52 16.17 -10.92
C LEU A 361 3.97 17.44 -11.57
N SER A 362 4.44 17.76 -12.77
CA SER A 362 3.99 18.89 -13.60
C SER A 362 2.55 18.73 -14.08
N ARG A 363 2.01 17.51 -14.02
CA ARG A 363 0.61 17.19 -14.27
C ARG A 363 0.03 16.37 -13.13
N ARG A 364 -1.24 16.63 -12.82
CA ARG A 364 -1.97 15.89 -11.80
C ARG A 364 -2.49 14.57 -12.35
N ILE A 365 -2.76 13.64 -11.46
CA ILE A 365 -3.45 12.39 -11.78
C ILE A 365 -4.80 12.42 -11.07
N VAL A 366 -5.86 12.11 -11.81
CA VAL A 366 -7.22 12.00 -11.27
C VAL A 366 -7.81 10.66 -11.61
N ARG A 367 -8.91 10.31 -10.95
CA ARG A 367 -9.62 9.06 -11.21
C ARG A 367 -10.84 9.33 -12.07
N SER A 368 -10.94 8.64 -13.21
CA SER A 368 -12.07 8.70 -14.13
C SER A 368 -12.41 7.30 -14.62
N GLU A 369 -13.70 6.91 -14.55
CA GLU A 369 -14.19 5.59 -14.96
C GLU A 369 -13.35 4.39 -14.46
N ASN A 370 -12.98 4.38 -13.16
CA ASN A 370 -12.11 3.39 -12.53
C ASN A 370 -10.64 3.36 -13.00
N LEU A 371 -10.18 4.35 -13.77
CA LEU A 371 -8.79 4.48 -14.18
C LEU A 371 -8.16 5.75 -13.60
N GLU A 372 -6.88 5.68 -13.28
CA GLU A 372 -6.07 6.87 -13.07
C GLU A 372 -5.67 7.45 -14.44
N VAL A 373 -5.90 8.75 -14.63
CA VAL A 373 -5.67 9.47 -15.89
C VAL A 373 -4.94 10.79 -15.61
N TRP A 374 -4.13 11.24 -16.57
CA TRP A 374 -3.51 12.56 -16.53
C TRP A 374 -4.57 13.66 -16.62
N GLN A 375 -4.44 14.70 -15.80
CA GLN A 375 -5.30 15.88 -15.83
C GLN A 375 -4.63 17.06 -16.51
#